data_AF-A0A938PBA8-F1
#
_entry.id   AF-A0A938PBA8-F1
#
_cell.length_a   1.000
_cell.length_b   1.000
_cell.length_c   1.000
_cell.angle_alpha   90.00
_cell.angle_beta   90.00
_cell.angle_gamma   90.00
#
_symmetry.space_group_name_H-M   'P 1'
#
loop_
_entity.id
_entity.type
_entity.pdbx_description
1 polymer ?
#
loop_
_entity_poly.entity_id
_entity_poly.type
_entity_poly.pdbx_seq_one_letter_code
_entity_poly.pdbx_strand_id
1 'polypeptide(L)'
;MKIIECVPNFSEGKNHKTFNAIKEAIDSTKDVKLLSLEPDADYNRVVVTMAGNEEGILKGAVNASHAAAKNIDMTLHKGEHPRLGAIDVVPFVPVSNVTTEECVEISKKFAEIISKDLNVPVYLYENAATKPDRKNLSSIRQGEYEGLSDKLKDPNWTPDYGTSEFNPKLGAIVTGSRFFLIAYNVNINSLDVKYAKEIAELLRESGYSKRDENGNIIKVDGKPVKVHGRLKDFKGMGVTLEKYNLTQVSINLTNYNITPLHVAFEEVKKEAIRLGVEVNGSEIVGLVPLEALLQAGKFYSNDKENNESKLVEAAIENLGLSTLNHFVPNEKIIEYMI
;
A
#
# COMPACT_ATOMS: atom_id res chain seq x y z
N MET A 1 -7.90 -18.95 -11.28
CA MET A 1 -6.56 -19.21 -10.71
C MET A 1 -6.41 -18.37 -9.46
N LYS A 2 -5.72 -18.86 -8.41
CA LYS A 2 -5.39 -18.02 -7.25
C LYS A 2 -4.28 -17.05 -7.62
N ILE A 3 -4.48 -15.77 -7.35
CA ILE A 3 -3.46 -14.73 -7.54
C ILE A 3 -3.27 -14.03 -6.21
N ILE A 4 -2.03 -14.06 -5.72
CA ILE A 4 -1.60 -13.35 -4.53
C ILE A 4 -0.54 -12.33 -4.95
N GLU A 5 -0.68 -11.11 -4.49
CA GLU A 5 0.36 -10.09 -4.57
C GLU A 5 1.25 -10.15 -3.32
N CYS A 6 2.55 -9.96 -3.50
CA CYS A 6 3.48 -9.74 -2.41
C CYS A 6 4.28 -8.47 -2.70
N VAL A 7 4.32 -7.55 -1.72
CA VAL A 7 4.90 -6.21 -1.89
C VAL A 7 6.07 -5.98 -0.93
N PRO A 8 7.17 -6.77 -1.01
CA PRO A 8 8.25 -6.65 -0.05
C PRO A 8 8.95 -5.29 -0.14
N ASN A 9 9.45 -4.82 1.00
CA ASN A 9 10.18 -3.57 1.11
C ASN A 9 11.58 -3.87 1.66
N PHE A 10 12.58 -3.42 0.92
CA PHE A 10 13.97 -3.63 1.29
C PHE A 10 14.65 -2.29 1.56
N SER A 11 15.52 -2.27 2.58
CA SER A 11 16.25 -1.08 3.01
C SER A 11 17.47 -0.85 2.10
N GLU A 12 17.21 -0.51 0.84
CA GLU A 12 18.19 -0.16 -0.19
C GLU A 12 17.50 0.66 -1.28
N GLY A 13 18.07 1.81 -1.65
CA GLY A 13 17.52 2.72 -2.68
C GLY A 13 18.53 3.20 -3.71
N LYS A 14 19.78 2.70 -3.68
CA LYS A 14 20.89 3.23 -4.49
C LYS A 14 21.69 2.14 -5.22
N ASN A 15 21.85 0.95 -4.64
CA ASN A 15 22.73 -0.08 -5.17
C ASN A 15 22.05 -0.97 -6.22
N HIS A 16 22.36 -0.73 -7.50
CA HIS A 16 21.87 -1.54 -8.62
C HIS A 16 22.23 -3.03 -8.54
N LYS A 17 23.35 -3.41 -7.91
CA LYS A 17 23.69 -4.83 -7.75
C LYS A 17 22.67 -5.53 -6.85
N THR A 18 22.24 -4.87 -5.78
CA THR A 18 21.19 -5.38 -4.88
C THR A 18 19.87 -5.53 -5.63
N PHE A 19 19.48 -4.53 -6.43
CA PHE A 19 18.25 -4.60 -7.22
C PHE A 19 18.25 -5.74 -8.23
N ASN A 20 19.37 -5.93 -8.94
CA ASN A 20 19.52 -7.01 -9.91
C ASN A 20 19.47 -8.37 -9.21
N ALA A 21 20.14 -8.53 -8.06
CA ALA A 21 20.10 -9.79 -7.31
C ALA A 21 18.69 -10.15 -6.84
N ILE A 22 17.91 -9.16 -6.38
CA ILE A 22 16.50 -9.36 -5.97
C ILE A 22 15.65 -9.72 -7.18
N LYS A 23 15.80 -8.99 -8.30
CA LYS A 23 15.08 -9.26 -9.55
C LYS A 23 15.37 -10.67 -10.08
N GLU A 24 16.63 -11.06 -10.18
CA GLU A 24 17.05 -12.39 -10.63
C GLU A 24 16.49 -13.50 -9.75
N ALA A 25 16.46 -13.29 -8.42
CA ALA A 25 15.88 -14.25 -7.49
C ALA A 25 14.37 -14.46 -7.72
N ILE A 26 13.64 -13.41 -8.10
CA ILE A 26 12.21 -13.48 -8.40
C ILE A 26 11.98 -14.09 -9.79
N ASP A 27 12.67 -13.58 -10.82
CA ASP A 27 12.53 -14.03 -12.22
C ASP A 27 12.93 -15.50 -12.42
N SER A 28 13.82 -16.04 -11.58
CA SER A 28 14.18 -17.46 -11.57
C SER A 28 13.22 -18.36 -10.79
N THR A 29 12.23 -17.79 -10.11
CA THR A 29 11.23 -18.54 -9.35
C THR A 29 10.02 -18.85 -10.23
N LYS A 30 9.65 -20.12 -10.30
CA LYS A 30 8.48 -20.58 -11.07
C LYS A 30 7.16 -20.06 -10.45
N ASP A 31 6.18 -19.78 -11.30
CA ASP A 31 4.80 -19.45 -10.93
C ASP A 31 4.63 -18.14 -10.13
N VAL A 32 5.60 -17.23 -10.25
CA VAL A 32 5.58 -15.85 -9.76
C VAL A 32 6.18 -14.92 -10.81
N LYS A 33 5.69 -13.69 -10.88
CA LYS A 33 6.16 -12.66 -11.81
C LYS A 33 6.49 -11.39 -11.06
N LEU A 34 7.66 -10.81 -11.34
CA LEU A 34 7.98 -9.44 -10.94
C LEU A 34 7.13 -8.47 -11.76
N LEU A 35 6.31 -7.66 -11.08
CA LEU A 35 5.47 -6.64 -11.71
C LEU A 35 6.13 -5.26 -11.67
N SER A 36 6.75 -4.89 -10.55
CA SER A 36 7.51 -3.63 -10.45
C SER A 36 8.66 -3.74 -9.44
N LEU A 37 9.70 -2.93 -9.65
CA LEU A 37 10.80 -2.70 -8.72
C LEU A 37 11.09 -1.20 -8.73
N GLU A 38 10.74 -0.53 -7.65
CA GLU A 38 10.68 0.93 -7.55
C GLU A 38 11.63 1.39 -6.44
N PRO A 39 12.90 1.72 -6.78
CA PRO A 39 13.85 2.24 -5.83
C PRO A 39 13.63 3.74 -5.61
N ASP A 40 13.77 4.17 -4.37
CA ASP A 40 13.73 5.57 -3.95
C ASP A 40 15.04 5.89 -3.23
N ALA A 41 15.86 6.74 -3.85
CA ALA A 41 17.19 7.08 -3.36
C ALA A 41 17.15 8.01 -2.13
N ASP A 42 16.10 8.83 -1.99
CA ASP A 42 15.95 9.77 -0.89
C ASP A 42 15.46 9.02 0.37
N TYR A 43 14.48 8.14 0.19
CA TYR A 43 14.03 7.22 1.25
C TYR A 43 15.00 6.06 1.51
N ASN A 44 15.97 5.84 0.62
CA ASN A 44 16.91 4.71 0.61
C ASN A 44 16.19 3.37 0.81
N ARG A 45 15.13 3.16 0.03
CA ARG A 45 14.23 2.00 0.10
C ARG A 45 13.83 1.58 -1.30
N VAL A 46 13.60 0.30 -1.49
CA VAL A 46 13.02 -0.24 -2.72
C VAL A 46 11.74 -0.99 -2.39
N VAL A 47 10.69 -0.65 -3.13
CA VAL A 47 9.42 -1.38 -3.11
C VAL A 47 9.41 -2.32 -4.30
N VAL A 48 9.20 -3.60 -4.03
CA VAL A 48 9.09 -4.62 -5.05
C VAL A 48 7.64 -5.08 -5.05
N THR A 49 7.05 -5.23 -6.23
CA THR A 49 5.71 -5.80 -6.41
C THR A 49 5.84 -7.04 -7.27
N MET A 50 5.39 -8.17 -6.74
CA MET A 50 5.32 -9.42 -7.48
C MET A 50 3.98 -10.09 -7.23
N ALA A 51 3.51 -10.90 -8.16
CA ALA A 51 2.31 -11.69 -7.94
C ALA A 51 2.41 -13.06 -8.61
N GLY A 52 1.69 -14.02 -8.06
CA GLY A 52 1.77 -15.43 -8.45
C GLY A 52 0.77 -16.30 -7.71
N ASN A 53 0.86 -17.61 -7.91
CA ASN A 53 0.07 -18.57 -7.13
C ASN A 53 0.66 -18.76 -5.72
N GLU A 54 -0.01 -19.55 -4.86
CA GLU A 54 0.41 -19.76 -3.46
C GLU A 54 1.86 -20.26 -3.31
N GLU A 55 2.28 -21.20 -4.15
CA GLU A 55 3.62 -21.78 -4.06
C GLU A 55 4.69 -20.83 -4.61
N GLY A 56 4.43 -20.23 -5.78
CA GLY A 56 5.33 -19.30 -6.45
C GLY A 56 5.56 -18.05 -5.62
N ILE A 57 4.50 -17.45 -5.06
CA ILE A 57 4.61 -16.21 -4.28
C ILE A 57 5.40 -16.40 -2.99
N LEU A 58 5.21 -17.53 -2.30
CA LEU A 58 5.95 -17.87 -1.08
C LEU A 58 7.44 -18.05 -1.39
N LYS A 59 7.76 -18.87 -2.41
CA LYS A 59 9.15 -19.09 -2.84
C LYS A 59 9.81 -17.81 -3.32
N GLY A 60 9.10 -16.98 -4.08
CA GLY A 60 9.57 -15.69 -4.57
C GLY A 60 9.93 -14.75 -3.42
N ALA A 61 9.06 -14.66 -2.41
CA ALA A 61 9.31 -13.88 -1.19
C ALA A 61 10.53 -14.35 -0.40
N VAL A 62 10.69 -15.67 -0.22
CA VAL A 62 11.87 -16.26 0.45
C VAL A 62 13.14 -15.96 -0.34
N ASN A 63 13.14 -16.23 -1.66
CA ASN A 63 14.31 -16.03 -2.52
C ASN A 63 14.73 -14.56 -2.61
N ALA A 64 13.77 -13.65 -2.76
CA ALA A 64 14.02 -12.20 -2.75
C ALA A 64 14.61 -11.76 -1.40
N SER A 65 14.08 -12.28 -0.29
CA SER A 65 14.57 -11.95 1.05
C SER A 65 16.00 -12.48 1.28
N HIS A 66 16.32 -13.68 0.80
CA HIS A 66 17.70 -14.20 0.81
C HIS A 66 18.65 -13.37 -0.05
N ALA A 67 18.21 -12.91 -1.22
CA ALA A 67 19.01 -12.03 -2.07
C ALA A 67 19.28 -10.69 -1.37
N ALA A 68 18.26 -10.07 -0.77
CA ALA A 68 18.40 -8.85 0.01
C ALA A 68 19.34 -9.02 1.21
N ALA A 69 19.18 -10.09 2.00
CA ALA A 69 20.00 -10.37 3.17
C ALA A 69 21.50 -10.55 2.86
N LYS A 70 21.83 -11.01 1.64
CA LYS A 70 23.24 -11.14 1.19
C LYS A 70 23.87 -9.82 0.77
N ASN A 71 23.05 -8.85 0.35
CA ASN A 71 23.52 -7.62 -0.30
C ASN A 71 23.32 -6.35 0.55
N ILE A 72 22.54 -6.41 1.62
CA ILE A 72 22.21 -5.28 2.48
C ILE A 72 22.84 -5.48 3.86
N ASP A 73 23.50 -4.44 4.38
CA ASP A 73 24.01 -4.38 5.74
C ASP A 73 23.41 -3.16 6.46
N MET A 74 22.50 -3.41 7.40
CA MET A 74 21.80 -2.36 8.15
C MET A 74 22.72 -1.50 9.01
N THR A 75 23.93 -1.97 9.35
CA THR A 75 24.90 -1.16 10.09
C THR A 75 25.42 0.04 9.28
N LEU A 76 25.27 -0.02 7.96
CA LEU A 76 25.67 1.03 7.02
C LEU A 76 24.47 1.80 6.46
N HIS A 77 23.25 1.31 6.67
CA HIS A 77 22.03 1.89 6.10
C HIS A 77 21.59 3.16 6.82
N LYS A 78 21.28 4.20 6.03
CA LYS A 78 20.60 5.42 6.47
C LYS A 78 19.63 5.88 5.38
N GLY A 79 18.42 6.26 5.76
CA GLY A 79 17.39 6.78 4.86
C GLY A 79 16.30 7.50 5.65
N GLU A 80 15.56 8.38 4.98
CA GLU A 80 14.50 9.18 5.62
C GLU A 80 13.24 8.35 5.93
N HIS A 81 13.11 7.15 5.35
CA HIS A 81 11.96 6.28 5.57
C HIS A 81 12.18 5.36 6.79
N PRO A 82 11.23 5.32 7.76
CA PRO A 82 11.32 4.45 8.91
C PRO A 82 11.45 2.97 8.53
N ARG A 83 12.44 2.29 9.11
CA ARG A 83 12.77 0.91 8.77
C ARG A 83 13.23 0.11 9.99
N LEU A 84 12.91 -1.18 10.01
CA LEU A 84 13.27 -2.08 11.12
C LEU A 84 14.41 -3.04 10.76
N GLY A 85 14.62 -3.30 9.47
CA GLY A 85 15.60 -4.28 9.00
C GLY A 85 15.89 -4.20 7.50
N ALA A 86 16.83 -5.03 7.04
CA ALA A 86 17.22 -5.13 5.64
C ALA A 86 16.03 -5.55 4.76
N ILE A 87 15.25 -6.50 5.27
CA ILE A 87 13.92 -6.86 4.78
C ILE A 87 12.92 -6.29 5.78
N ASP A 88 12.38 -5.12 5.48
CA ASP A 88 11.63 -4.30 6.45
C ASP A 88 10.19 -4.80 6.62
N VAL A 89 9.46 -4.99 5.51
CA VAL A 89 8.13 -5.63 5.54
C VAL A 89 7.89 -6.49 4.31
N VAL A 90 7.24 -7.65 4.47
CA VAL A 90 6.85 -8.58 3.40
C VAL A 90 5.37 -8.93 3.53
N PRO A 91 4.46 -8.12 2.95
CA PRO A 91 3.03 -8.35 3.02
C PRO A 91 2.53 -9.25 1.88
N PHE A 92 1.57 -10.12 2.19
CA PHE A 92 0.84 -10.94 1.22
C PHE A 92 -0.61 -10.46 1.11
N VAL A 93 -1.05 -10.17 -0.12
CA VAL A 93 -2.30 -9.48 -0.41
C VAL A 93 -3.17 -10.35 -1.32
N PRO A 94 -4.44 -10.61 -0.96
CA PRO A 94 -5.34 -11.35 -1.82
C PRO A 94 -5.74 -10.52 -3.04
N VAL A 95 -5.58 -11.08 -4.25
CA VAL A 95 -5.99 -10.42 -5.51
C VAL A 95 -7.18 -11.15 -6.13
N SER A 96 -7.01 -12.42 -6.49
CA SER A 96 -8.05 -13.18 -7.20
C SER A 96 -8.21 -14.59 -6.65
N ASN A 97 -9.46 -14.99 -6.38
CA ASN A 97 -9.86 -16.33 -5.91
C ASN A 97 -9.12 -16.81 -4.64
N VAL A 98 -8.69 -15.88 -3.79
CA VAL A 98 -7.93 -16.16 -2.57
C VAL A 98 -8.46 -15.27 -1.44
N THR A 99 -8.52 -15.83 -0.24
CA THR A 99 -9.01 -15.14 0.96
C THR A 99 -7.87 -14.47 1.72
N THR A 100 -8.23 -13.53 2.62
CA THR A 100 -7.24 -12.91 3.50
C THR A 100 -6.64 -13.94 4.45
N GLU A 101 -7.45 -14.89 4.93
CA GLU A 101 -7.04 -15.97 5.82
C GLU A 101 -5.98 -16.86 5.17
N GLU A 102 -6.15 -17.20 3.89
CA GLU A 102 -5.14 -17.94 3.13
C GLU A 102 -3.82 -17.16 3.01
N CYS A 103 -3.87 -15.85 2.76
CA CYS A 103 -2.68 -15.00 2.75
C CYS A 103 -2.03 -14.87 4.14
N VAL A 104 -2.81 -14.90 5.23
CA VAL A 104 -2.28 -14.97 6.60
C VAL A 104 -1.48 -16.25 6.79
N GLU A 105 -1.98 -17.39 6.33
CA GLU A 105 -1.25 -18.67 6.41
C GLU A 105 0.03 -18.66 5.57
N ILE A 106 0.03 -18.02 4.40
CA ILE A 106 1.26 -17.81 3.61
C ILE A 106 2.28 -16.96 4.39
N SER A 107 1.83 -15.87 5.03
CA SER A 107 2.72 -15.00 5.82
C SER A 107 3.37 -15.73 7.00
N LYS A 108 2.64 -16.64 7.66
CA LYS A 108 3.16 -17.49 8.73
C LYS A 108 4.19 -18.49 8.22
N LYS A 109 3.93 -19.15 7.09
CA LYS A 109 4.90 -20.05 6.43
C LYS A 109 6.18 -19.28 6.06
N PHE A 110 6.05 -18.08 5.50
CA PHE A 110 7.18 -17.21 5.20
C PHE A 110 7.97 -16.85 6.47
N ALA A 111 7.28 -16.42 7.54
CA ALA A 111 7.90 -16.07 8.81
C ALA A 111 8.69 -17.24 9.42
N GLU A 112 8.11 -18.44 9.39
CA GLU A 112 8.75 -19.65 9.90
C GLU A 112 10.04 -19.99 9.14
N ILE A 113 10.03 -19.92 7.81
CA ILE A 113 11.20 -20.19 6.97
C ILE A 113 12.27 -19.12 7.21
N ILE A 114 11.91 -17.84 7.04
CA ILE A 114 12.89 -16.75 7.00
C ILE A 114 13.54 -16.48 8.36
N SER A 115 12.80 -16.67 9.45
CA SER A 115 13.34 -16.51 10.81
C SER A 115 14.44 -17.53 11.10
N LYS A 116 14.26 -18.79 10.64
CA LYS A 116 15.24 -19.88 10.79
C LYS A 116 16.43 -19.67 9.86
N ASP A 117 16.18 -19.41 8.58
CA ASP A 117 17.22 -19.33 7.55
C ASP A 117 18.17 -18.14 7.77
N LEU A 118 17.64 -17.00 8.24
CA LEU A 118 18.42 -15.77 8.43
C LEU A 118 18.79 -15.47 9.89
N ASN A 119 18.30 -16.27 10.84
CA ASN A 119 18.42 -16.02 12.28
C ASN A 119 18.05 -14.57 12.64
N VAL A 120 16.78 -14.21 12.38
CA VAL A 120 16.23 -12.88 12.62
C VAL A 120 14.89 -12.95 13.35
N PRO A 121 14.60 -11.98 14.23
CA PRO A 121 13.26 -11.82 14.80
C PRO A 121 12.26 -11.41 13.71
N VAL A 122 11.08 -12.03 13.72
CA VAL A 122 10.00 -11.74 12.78
C VAL A 122 8.70 -11.43 13.53
N TYR A 123 8.04 -10.34 13.14
CA TYR A 123 6.76 -9.91 13.69
C TYR A 123 5.63 -10.07 12.68
N LEU A 124 4.47 -10.53 13.15
CA LEU A 124 3.25 -10.57 12.37
C LEU A 124 2.44 -9.27 12.54
N TYR A 125 1.94 -8.70 11.44
CA TYR A 125 1.16 -7.46 11.43
C TYR A 125 -0.18 -7.58 10.68
N GLU A 126 -1.01 -6.53 10.77
CA GLU A 126 -2.33 -6.45 10.13
C GLU A 126 -3.21 -7.66 10.47
N ASN A 127 -3.79 -8.35 9.47
CA ASN A 127 -4.67 -9.50 9.72
C ASN A 127 -3.93 -10.73 10.28
N ALA A 128 -2.59 -10.73 10.24
CA ALA A 128 -1.77 -11.77 10.84
C ALA A 128 -1.35 -11.42 12.29
N ALA A 129 -1.60 -10.20 12.75
CA ALA A 129 -1.12 -9.73 14.05
C ALA A 129 -1.65 -10.58 15.21
N THR A 130 -0.73 -11.04 16.07
CA THR A 130 -1.03 -11.84 17.26
C THR A 130 -1.45 -11.00 18.46
N LYS A 131 -1.17 -9.68 18.42
CA LYS A 131 -1.51 -8.71 19.46
C LYS A 131 -2.14 -7.46 18.83
N PRO A 132 -3.07 -6.76 19.51
CA PRO A 132 -3.66 -5.52 19.01
C PRO A 132 -2.61 -4.46 18.62
N ASP A 133 -1.57 -4.30 19.43
CA ASP A 133 -0.50 -3.31 19.21
C ASP A 133 0.40 -3.62 18.00
N ARG A 134 0.28 -4.83 17.44
CA ARG A 134 1.01 -5.25 16.22
C ARG A 134 0.20 -5.06 14.94
N LYS A 135 -1.08 -4.70 15.03
CA LYS A 135 -1.88 -4.46 13.82
C LYS A 135 -1.27 -3.36 12.95
N ASN A 136 -0.83 -2.27 13.58
CA ASN A 136 -0.23 -1.16 12.86
C ASN A 136 1.29 -1.35 12.71
N LEU A 137 1.77 -1.29 11.46
CA LEU A 137 3.19 -1.37 11.13
C LEU A 137 4.03 -0.30 11.84
N SER A 138 3.52 0.93 12.01
CA SER A 138 4.26 2.01 12.67
C SER A 138 4.49 1.74 14.15
N SER A 139 3.56 1.04 14.81
CA SER A 139 3.73 0.59 16.20
C SER A 139 4.87 -0.41 16.32
N ILE A 140 4.93 -1.39 15.40
CA ILE A 140 6.05 -2.34 15.34
C ILE A 140 7.37 -1.63 15.01
N ARG A 141 7.34 -0.61 14.14
CA ARG A 141 8.52 0.17 13.74
C ARG A 141 8.94 1.27 14.71
N GLN A 142 8.22 1.47 15.82
CA GLN A 142 8.56 2.57 16.74
C GLN A 142 9.99 2.41 17.29
N GLY A 143 10.81 3.44 17.15
CA GLY A 143 12.24 3.41 17.50
C GLY A 143 13.14 2.81 16.41
N GLU A 144 12.57 2.31 15.32
CA GLU A 144 13.27 1.83 14.12
C GLU A 144 14.33 0.76 14.39
N TYR A 145 15.32 0.63 13.51
CA TYR A 145 16.47 -0.24 13.65
C TYR A 145 17.31 0.10 14.90
N GLU A 146 17.52 1.39 15.19
CA GLU A 146 18.33 1.86 16.32
C GLU A 146 17.77 1.42 17.68
N GLY A 147 16.44 1.45 17.84
CA GLY A 147 15.74 1.05 19.05
C GLY A 147 15.45 -0.45 19.14
N LEU A 148 15.76 -1.24 18.11
CA LEU A 148 15.39 -2.65 18.05
C LEU A 148 16.08 -3.49 19.13
N SER A 149 17.36 -3.23 19.42
CA SER A 149 18.10 -3.98 20.44
C SER A 149 17.46 -3.83 21.83
N ASP A 150 16.96 -2.64 22.18
CA ASP A 150 16.26 -2.42 23.44
C ASP A 150 14.83 -2.97 23.42
N LYS A 151 14.14 -2.85 22.28
CA LYS A 151 12.81 -3.44 22.10
C LYS A 151 12.81 -4.96 22.31
N LEU A 152 13.82 -5.66 21.80
CA LEU A 152 13.92 -7.12 21.95
C LEU A 152 14.15 -7.58 23.40
N LYS A 153 14.54 -6.68 24.31
CA LYS A 153 14.65 -6.97 25.74
C LYS A 153 13.30 -6.90 26.47
N ASP A 154 12.29 -6.26 25.86
CA ASP A 154 10.95 -6.15 26.43
C ASP A 154 10.12 -7.41 26.11
N PRO A 155 9.66 -8.18 27.11
CA PRO A 155 8.80 -9.35 26.90
C PRO A 155 7.49 -9.05 26.15
N ASN A 156 7.01 -7.81 26.16
CA ASN A 156 5.84 -7.42 25.37
C ASN A 156 6.12 -7.47 23.85
N TRP A 157 7.40 -7.29 23.49
CA TRP A 157 7.90 -7.26 22.12
C TRP A 157 8.67 -8.52 21.72
N THR A 158 8.49 -9.65 22.41
CA THR A 158 8.97 -10.95 21.92
C THR A 158 8.45 -11.23 20.50
N PRO A 159 9.31 -11.55 19.53
CA PRO A 159 8.89 -11.77 18.14
C PRO A 159 7.95 -12.97 18.03
N ASP A 160 7.14 -12.99 16.97
CA ASP A 160 6.22 -14.10 16.69
C ASP A 160 6.98 -15.34 16.20
N TYR A 161 8.08 -15.13 15.48
CA TYR A 161 9.01 -16.17 15.02
C TYR A 161 10.46 -15.73 15.21
N GLY A 162 11.36 -16.70 15.38
CA GLY A 162 12.77 -16.46 15.68
C GLY A 162 13.04 -16.19 17.16
N THR A 163 14.28 -15.87 17.49
CA THR A 163 14.72 -15.54 18.85
C THR A 163 14.64 -14.03 19.08
N SER A 164 14.63 -13.60 20.36
CA SER A 164 14.74 -12.16 20.71
C SER A 164 16.19 -11.66 20.62
N GLU A 165 17.01 -12.23 19.73
CA GLU A 165 18.40 -11.84 19.53
C GLU A 165 18.48 -10.77 18.43
N PHE A 166 19.21 -9.69 18.72
CA PHE A 166 19.41 -8.64 17.74
C PHE A 166 20.43 -9.08 16.70
N ASN A 167 20.03 -9.03 15.42
CA ASN A 167 20.91 -9.26 14.28
C ASN A 167 21.34 -7.90 13.69
N PRO A 168 22.58 -7.42 13.90
CA PRO A 168 22.98 -6.08 13.47
C PRO A 168 22.96 -5.89 11.95
N LYS A 169 23.23 -6.95 11.18
CA LYS A 169 23.25 -6.84 9.71
C LYS A 169 21.86 -6.75 9.11
N LEU A 170 20.88 -7.41 9.73
CA LEU A 170 19.55 -7.60 9.13
C LEU A 170 18.42 -6.92 9.88
N GLY A 171 18.59 -6.58 11.17
CA GLY A 171 17.53 -6.05 12.01
C GLY A 171 16.44 -7.08 12.29
N ALA A 172 15.18 -6.68 12.13
CA ALA A 172 14.00 -7.55 12.22
C ALA A 172 13.14 -7.45 10.95
N ILE A 173 12.33 -8.48 10.71
CA ILE A 173 11.40 -8.53 9.58
C ILE A 173 9.97 -8.41 10.08
N VAL A 174 9.12 -7.69 9.34
CA VAL A 174 7.67 -7.70 9.55
C VAL A 174 7.00 -8.42 8.39
N THR A 175 6.01 -9.27 8.65
CA THR A 175 5.22 -9.92 7.60
C THR A 175 3.78 -10.06 8.03
N GLY A 176 2.86 -10.24 7.09
CA GLY A 176 1.46 -10.43 7.40
C GLY A 176 0.61 -10.36 6.15
N SER A 177 -0.70 -10.20 6.35
CA SER A 177 -1.63 -10.00 5.26
C SER A 177 -2.51 -8.78 5.49
N ARG A 178 -2.73 -8.02 4.43
CA ARG A 178 -3.64 -6.88 4.39
C ARG A 178 -4.49 -6.97 3.13
N PHE A 179 -5.62 -6.29 3.14
CA PHE A 179 -6.41 -6.14 1.92
C PHE A 179 -5.66 -5.26 0.89
N PHE A 180 -6.05 -5.40 -0.37
CA PHE A 180 -5.45 -4.64 -1.46
C PHE A 180 -5.70 -3.15 -1.27
N LEU A 181 -4.63 -2.36 -1.37
CA LEU A 181 -4.70 -0.91 -1.25
C LEU A 181 -4.57 -0.32 -2.64
N ILE A 182 -5.57 0.43 -3.09
CA ILE A 182 -5.52 1.15 -4.36
C ILE A 182 -5.15 2.60 -4.08
N ALA A 183 -4.00 3.03 -4.59
CA ALA A 183 -3.61 4.43 -4.61
C ALA A 183 -4.29 5.11 -5.82
N TYR A 184 -5.22 6.00 -5.53
CA TYR A 184 -6.14 6.59 -6.49
C TYR A 184 -6.18 8.11 -6.31
N ASN A 185 -5.91 8.88 -7.36
CA ASN A 185 -5.91 10.34 -7.28
C ASN A 185 -7.03 10.89 -8.16
N VAL A 186 -7.84 11.80 -7.64
CA VAL A 186 -8.85 12.52 -8.43
C VAL A 186 -8.37 13.95 -8.67
N ASN A 187 -8.30 14.35 -9.94
CA ASN A 187 -7.74 15.64 -10.32
C ASN A 187 -8.79 16.74 -10.16
N ILE A 188 -8.42 17.83 -9.51
CA ILE A 188 -9.23 19.03 -9.37
C ILE A 188 -8.65 20.10 -10.29
N ASN A 189 -9.48 20.65 -11.17
CA ASN A 189 -9.12 21.70 -12.10
C ASN A 189 -8.98 23.06 -11.39
N SER A 190 -7.98 23.16 -10.51
CA SER A 190 -7.67 24.35 -9.72
C SER A 190 -6.21 24.32 -9.24
N LEU A 191 -5.61 25.50 -9.13
CA LEU A 191 -4.29 25.70 -8.52
C LEU A 191 -4.35 25.86 -7.00
N ASP A 192 -5.55 26.11 -6.47
CA ASP A 192 -5.73 26.33 -5.05
C ASP A 192 -5.98 25.01 -4.33
N VAL A 193 -4.93 24.51 -3.68
CA VAL A 193 -4.95 23.23 -2.95
C VAL A 193 -5.98 23.19 -1.83
N LYS A 194 -6.53 24.34 -1.40
CA LYS A 194 -7.57 24.38 -0.37
C LYS A 194 -8.80 23.55 -0.78
N TYR A 195 -9.18 23.55 -2.06
CA TYR A 195 -10.35 22.79 -2.51
C TYR A 195 -10.12 21.29 -2.36
N ALA A 196 -8.98 20.79 -2.86
CA ALA A 196 -8.61 19.40 -2.70
C ALA A 196 -8.46 18.98 -1.22
N LYS A 197 -7.91 19.86 -0.37
CA LYS A 197 -7.80 19.61 1.07
C LYS A 197 -9.16 19.52 1.74
N GLU A 198 -10.07 20.46 1.48
CA GLU A 198 -11.41 20.45 2.04
C GLU A 198 -12.18 19.19 1.63
N ILE A 199 -12.14 18.83 0.34
CA ILE A 199 -12.78 17.62 -0.17
C ILE A 199 -12.21 16.37 0.53
N ALA A 200 -10.87 16.27 0.61
CA ALA A 200 -10.21 15.15 1.28
C ALA A 200 -10.61 15.03 2.76
N GLU A 201 -10.72 16.16 3.48
CA GLU A 201 -11.11 16.21 4.89
C GLU A 201 -12.56 15.76 5.12
N LEU A 202 -13.47 16.14 4.22
CA LEU A 202 -14.88 15.75 4.29
C LEU A 202 -15.11 14.28 3.98
N LEU A 203 -14.28 13.69 3.10
CA LEU A 203 -14.46 12.32 2.64
C LEU A 203 -13.68 11.30 3.46
N ARG A 204 -12.44 11.59 3.86
CA ARG A 204 -11.58 10.61 4.55
C ARG A 204 -12.15 10.17 5.90
N GLU A 205 -12.02 8.88 6.20
CA GLU A 205 -12.63 8.30 7.39
C GLU A 205 -12.22 8.99 8.71
N SER A 206 -10.94 9.41 8.80
CA SER A 206 -10.42 10.15 9.96
C SER A 206 -11.02 11.55 10.12
N GLY A 207 -11.64 12.07 9.07
CA GLY A 207 -12.31 13.35 9.00
C GLY A 207 -11.41 14.53 9.34
N TYR A 208 -11.96 15.49 10.09
CA TYR A 208 -11.29 16.74 10.45
C TYR A 208 -11.66 17.19 11.86
N SER A 209 -10.87 18.12 12.40
CA SER A 209 -11.17 18.77 13.67
C SER A 209 -12.14 19.93 13.43
N LYS A 210 -13.23 20.01 14.19
CA LYS A 210 -14.20 21.09 14.10
C LYS A 210 -13.54 22.43 14.40
N ARG A 211 -13.86 23.46 13.62
CA ARG A 211 -13.34 24.82 13.79
C ARG A 211 -14.47 25.79 14.14
N ASP A 212 -14.14 26.84 14.89
CA ASP A 212 -15.03 27.98 15.14
C ASP A 212 -15.01 28.97 13.97
N GLU A 213 -15.78 30.06 14.08
CA GLU A 213 -15.87 31.11 13.07
C GLU A 213 -14.52 31.82 12.80
N ASN A 214 -13.59 31.75 13.76
CA ASN A 214 -12.24 32.32 13.66
C ASN A 214 -11.21 31.30 13.13
N GLY A 215 -11.63 30.08 12.78
CA GLY A 215 -10.76 29.01 12.29
C GLY A 215 -10.00 28.24 13.36
N ASN A 216 -10.24 28.52 14.65
CA ASN A 216 -9.60 27.83 15.77
C ASN A 216 -10.24 26.46 15.99
N ILE A 217 -9.41 25.47 16.37
CA ILE A 217 -9.90 24.13 16.69
C ILE A 217 -10.75 24.18 17.96
N ILE A 218 -12.00 23.74 17.85
CA ILE A 218 -12.90 23.58 18.99
C ILE A 218 -12.42 22.38 19.81
N LYS A 219 -12.21 22.59 21.10
CA LYS A 219 -11.79 21.55 22.05
C LYS A 219 -12.84 21.36 23.13
N VAL A 220 -13.07 20.10 23.51
CA VAL A 220 -13.85 19.71 24.70
C VAL A 220 -12.92 18.85 25.55
N ASP A 221 -12.78 19.18 26.83
CA ASP A 221 -11.86 18.52 27.78
C ASP A 221 -10.41 18.45 27.28
N GLY A 222 -9.94 19.53 26.64
CA GLY A 222 -8.59 19.64 26.09
C GLY A 222 -8.35 18.86 24.80
N LYS A 223 -9.32 18.07 24.32
CA LYS A 223 -9.22 17.26 23.09
C LYS A 223 -9.96 17.94 21.93
N PRO A 224 -9.40 17.96 20.70
CA PRO A 224 -10.09 18.43 19.52
C PRO A 224 -11.41 17.68 19.28
N VAL A 225 -12.50 18.41 19.04
CA VAL A 225 -13.76 17.82 18.57
C VAL A 225 -13.55 17.33 17.14
N LYS A 226 -13.77 16.04 16.89
CA LYS A 226 -13.63 15.42 15.58
C LYS A 226 -14.97 15.28 14.89
N VAL A 227 -15.01 15.61 13.60
CA VAL A 227 -16.10 15.28 12.68
C VAL A 227 -15.57 14.16 11.79
N HIS A 228 -16.23 13.00 11.82
CA HIS A 228 -15.87 11.88 10.96
C HIS A 228 -16.20 12.19 9.50
N GLY A 229 -15.33 11.74 8.59
CA GLY A 229 -15.63 11.84 7.15
C GLY A 229 -16.65 10.81 6.71
N ARG A 230 -17.11 10.97 5.47
CA ARG A 230 -18.26 10.22 4.94
C ARG A 230 -17.92 8.82 4.43
N LEU A 231 -16.70 8.59 3.97
CA LEU A 231 -16.31 7.33 3.33
C LEU A 231 -15.46 6.50 4.28
N LYS A 232 -15.82 5.21 4.40
CA LYS A 232 -15.08 4.19 5.14
C LYS A 232 -13.93 3.67 4.28
N ASP A 233 -12.83 3.23 4.89
CA ASP A 233 -11.68 2.71 4.14
C ASP A 233 -11.12 3.68 3.09
N PHE A 234 -11.35 4.98 3.31
CA PHE A 234 -10.88 6.07 2.49
C PHE A 234 -9.92 6.91 3.32
N LYS A 235 -8.66 6.94 2.91
CA LYS A 235 -7.68 7.90 3.42
C LYS A 235 -7.43 8.93 2.32
N GLY A 236 -7.41 10.21 2.66
CA GLY A 236 -7.26 11.26 1.66
C GLY A 236 -6.47 12.47 2.15
N MET A 237 -5.77 13.11 1.22
CA MET A 237 -5.16 14.42 1.39
C MET A 237 -5.23 15.25 0.11
N GLY A 238 -5.29 16.58 0.25
CA GLY A 238 -5.17 17.49 -0.87
C GLY A 238 -3.71 17.83 -1.16
N VAL A 239 -3.27 17.62 -2.39
CA VAL A 239 -1.90 17.85 -2.85
C VAL A 239 -1.86 18.71 -4.11
N THR A 240 -0.74 19.39 -4.33
CA THR A 240 -0.47 20.15 -5.55
C THR A 240 0.36 19.30 -6.50
N LEU A 241 0.03 19.31 -7.78
CA LEU A 241 0.78 18.64 -8.83
C LEU A 241 1.36 19.69 -9.79
N GLU A 242 2.51 20.26 -9.41
CA GLU A 242 3.11 21.43 -10.10
C GLU A 242 3.33 21.19 -11.59
N LYS A 243 3.80 20.00 -11.96
CA LYS A 243 4.06 19.59 -13.36
C LYS A 243 2.84 19.76 -14.27
N TYR A 244 1.64 19.55 -13.74
CA TYR A 244 0.39 19.58 -14.51
C TYR A 244 -0.46 20.82 -14.17
N ASN A 245 0.06 21.73 -13.35
CA ASN A 245 -0.62 22.97 -12.95
C ASN A 245 -2.06 22.70 -12.46
N LEU A 246 -2.20 21.72 -11.55
CA LEU A 246 -3.47 21.31 -10.95
C LEU A 246 -3.28 20.83 -9.52
N THR A 247 -4.38 20.53 -8.84
CA THR A 247 -4.38 19.92 -7.50
C THR A 247 -5.09 18.58 -7.56
N GLN A 248 -4.82 17.70 -6.59
CA GLN A 248 -5.44 16.38 -6.52
C GLN A 248 -5.97 16.10 -5.13
N VAL A 249 -7.11 15.42 -5.07
CA VAL A 249 -7.46 14.62 -3.90
C VAL A 249 -6.69 13.31 -4.05
N SER A 250 -5.60 13.14 -3.31
CA SER A 250 -4.84 11.90 -3.28
C SER A 250 -5.45 10.93 -2.28
N ILE A 251 -5.81 9.73 -2.73
CA ILE A 251 -6.64 8.78 -2.00
C ILE A 251 -5.90 7.45 -1.89
N ASN A 252 -5.96 6.84 -0.70
CA ASN A 252 -5.66 5.43 -0.51
C ASN A 252 -6.96 4.74 -0.09
N LEU A 253 -7.49 3.90 -0.98
CA LEU A 253 -8.62 3.01 -0.70
C LEU A 253 -8.07 1.76 -0.04
N THR A 254 -8.26 1.61 1.27
CA THR A 254 -7.77 0.45 2.03
C THR A 254 -8.65 -0.78 1.87
N ASN A 255 -9.89 -0.59 1.39
CA ASN A 255 -10.80 -1.64 1.00
C ASN A 255 -11.78 -1.15 -0.07
N TYR A 256 -11.48 -1.46 -1.33
CA TYR A 256 -12.32 -1.05 -2.46
C TYR A 256 -13.69 -1.75 -2.50
N ASN A 257 -13.89 -2.84 -1.76
CA ASN A 257 -15.22 -3.44 -1.62
C ASN A 257 -16.13 -2.66 -0.65
N ILE A 258 -15.55 -1.84 0.23
CA ILE A 258 -16.29 -0.96 1.14
C ILE A 258 -16.51 0.41 0.50
N THR A 259 -15.45 1.00 -0.04
CA THR A 259 -15.52 2.23 -0.86
C THR A 259 -14.93 1.96 -2.24
N PRO A 260 -15.76 1.63 -3.24
CA PRO A 260 -15.31 1.42 -4.61
C PRO A 260 -14.76 2.68 -5.30
N LEU A 261 -13.98 2.47 -6.37
CA LEU A 261 -13.39 3.56 -7.18
C LEU A 261 -14.43 4.58 -7.65
N HIS A 262 -15.55 4.10 -8.21
CA HIS A 262 -16.62 4.96 -8.71
C HIS A 262 -17.30 5.77 -7.59
N VAL A 263 -17.48 5.18 -6.40
CA VAL A 263 -18.03 5.91 -5.24
C VAL A 263 -17.07 7.02 -4.80
N ALA A 264 -15.77 6.71 -4.69
CA ALA A 264 -14.76 7.69 -4.34
C ALA A 264 -14.72 8.85 -5.36
N PHE A 265 -14.74 8.53 -6.65
CA PHE A 265 -14.73 9.53 -7.73
C PHE A 265 -15.98 10.41 -7.73
N GLU A 266 -17.17 9.82 -7.68
CA GLU A 266 -18.43 10.58 -7.71
C GLU A 266 -18.62 11.46 -6.47
N GLU A 267 -18.20 11.00 -5.29
CA GLU A 267 -18.24 11.83 -4.07
C GLU A 267 -17.23 12.99 -4.11
N VAL A 268 -16.03 12.78 -4.66
CA VAL A 268 -15.09 13.88 -4.91
C VAL A 268 -15.69 14.88 -5.90
N LYS A 269 -16.27 14.39 -7.00
CA LYS A 269 -16.89 15.21 -8.04
C LYS A 269 -18.06 16.03 -7.50
N LYS A 270 -18.90 15.44 -6.65
CA LYS A 270 -20.00 16.12 -5.98
C LYS A 270 -19.51 17.26 -5.09
N GLU A 271 -18.45 17.06 -4.31
CA GLU A 271 -17.88 18.12 -3.47
C GLU A 271 -17.15 19.20 -4.28
N ALA A 272 -16.48 18.82 -5.36
CA ALA A 272 -15.88 19.77 -6.30
C ALA A 272 -16.96 20.73 -6.84
N ILE A 273 -18.09 20.19 -7.31
CA ILE A 273 -19.24 20.98 -7.79
C ILE A 273 -19.77 21.91 -6.69
N ARG A 274 -19.92 21.43 -5.45
CA ARG A 274 -20.35 22.26 -4.31
C ARG A 274 -19.43 23.46 -4.08
N LEU A 275 -18.14 23.27 -4.33
CA LEU A 275 -17.10 24.30 -4.17
C LEU A 275 -16.90 25.17 -5.42
N GLY A 276 -17.64 24.93 -6.49
CA GLY A 276 -17.53 25.68 -7.74
C GLY A 276 -16.26 25.37 -8.54
N VAL A 277 -15.67 24.17 -8.35
CA VAL A 277 -14.52 23.68 -9.13
C VAL A 277 -14.89 22.38 -9.85
N GLU A 278 -14.14 22.04 -10.89
CA GLU A 278 -14.40 20.85 -11.72
C GLU A 278 -13.38 19.74 -11.47
N VAL A 279 -13.81 18.49 -11.66
CA VAL A 279 -12.92 17.33 -11.69
C VAL A 279 -12.41 17.12 -13.12
N ASN A 280 -11.12 16.84 -13.26
CA ASN A 280 -10.47 16.58 -14.55
C ASN A 280 -9.90 15.15 -14.61
N GLY A 281 -10.80 14.16 -14.54
CA GLY A 281 -10.43 12.75 -14.51
C GLY A 281 -9.68 12.33 -13.24
N SER A 282 -9.00 11.19 -13.33
CA SER A 282 -8.32 10.58 -12.20
C SER A 282 -7.13 9.73 -12.64
N GLU A 283 -6.41 9.15 -11.69
CA GLU A 283 -5.22 8.35 -11.94
C GLU A 283 -5.12 7.22 -10.91
N ILE A 284 -4.73 6.03 -11.37
CA ILE A 284 -4.29 4.94 -10.50
C ILE A 284 -2.76 4.94 -10.45
N VAL A 285 -2.22 5.13 -9.25
CA VAL A 285 -0.79 5.03 -8.98
C VAL A 285 -0.47 3.57 -8.63
N GLY A 286 0.51 3.00 -9.32
CA GLY A 286 0.81 1.56 -9.22
C GLY A 286 -0.19 0.69 -9.99
N LEU A 287 -0.64 -0.40 -9.37
CA LEU A 287 -1.46 -1.46 -9.96
C LEU A 287 -2.88 -1.48 -9.36
N VAL A 288 -3.80 -2.16 -10.04
CA VAL A 288 -5.20 -2.32 -9.61
C VAL A 288 -5.71 -3.74 -9.85
N PRO A 289 -6.54 -4.31 -8.95
CA PRO A 289 -7.24 -5.56 -9.22
C PRO A 289 -8.33 -5.36 -10.27
N LEU A 290 -8.49 -6.32 -11.18
CA LEU A 290 -9.52 -6.30 -12.22
C LEU A 290 -10.91 -6.05 -11.64
N GLU A 291 -11.25 -6.72 -10.53
CA GLU A 291 -12.54 -6.61 -9.87
C GLU A 291 -12.91 -5.14 -9.52
N ALA A 292 -11.95 -4.32 -9.11
CA ALA A 292 -12.21 -2.92 -8.77
C ALA A 292 -12.66 -2.11 -10.00
N LEU A 293 -12.12 -2.41 -11.18
CA LEU A 293 -12.54 -1.80 -12.44
C LEU A 293 -13.87 -2.39 -12.93
N LEU A 294 -14.11 -3.69 -12.76
CA LEU A 294 -15.39 -4.30 -13.11
C LEU A 294 -16.55 -3.72 -12.30
N GLN A 295 -16.35 -3.45 -11.00
CA GLN A 295 -17.34 -2.77 -10.17
C GLN A 295 -17.67 -1.36 -10.69
N ALA A 296 -16.66 -0.59 -11.08
CA ALA A 296 -16.86 0.73 -11.69
C ALA A 296 -17.54 0.65 -13.06
N GLY A 297 -17.11 -0.27 -13.92
CA GLY A 297 -17.71 -0.48 -15.24
C GLY A 297 -19.18 -0.87 -15.15
N LYS A 298 -19.56 -1.73 -14.20
CA LYS A 298 -20.95 -2.12 -13.96
C LYS A 298 -21.80 -0.93 -13.52
N PHE A 299 -21.27 -0.14 -12.58
CA PHE A 299 -21.90 1.11 -12.15
C PHE A 299 -22.17 2.05 -13.33
N TYR A 300 -21.16 2.36 -14.14
CA TYR A 300 -21.30 3.30 -15.27
C TYR A 300 -22.13 2.75 -16.43
N SER A 301 -22.19 1.43 -16.60
CA SER A 301 -23.08 0.79 -17.59
C SER A 301 -24.51 0.55 -17.07
N ASN A 302 -24.82 0.93 -15.82
CA ASN A 302 -26.09 0.64 -15.14
C ASN A 302 -26.43 -0.86 -15.15
N ASP A 303 -25.44 -1.71 -14.89
CA ASP A 303 -25.53 -3.18 -14.89
C ASP A 303 -26.00 -3.81 -16.22
N LYS A 304 -25.94 -3.06 -17.33
CA LYS A 304 -26.37 -3.56 -18.66
C LYS A 304 -25.26 -4.27 -19.43
N GLU A 305 -24.00 -4.04 -19.08
CA GLU A 305 -22.86 -4.66 -19.73
C GLU A 305 -22.32 -5.81 -18.87
N ASN A 306 -21.93 -6.91 -19.53
CA ASN A 306 -21.40 -8.10 -18.87
C ASN A 306 -20.06 -8.56 -19.48
N ASN A 307 -19.64 -7.98 -20.61
CA ASN A 307 -18.35 -8.25 -21.20
C ASN A 307 -17.24 -7.54 -20.42
N GLU A 308 -16.25 -8.31 -19.98
CA GLU A 308 -15.13 -7.82 -19.17
C GLU A 308 -14.38 -6.65 -19.80
N SER A 309 -13.97 -6.76 -21.08
CA SER A 309 -13.24 -5.70 -21.79
C SER A 309 -14.04 -4.40 -21.84
N LYS A 310 -15.34 -4.49 -22.14
CA LYS A 310 -16.22 -3.32 -22.20
C LYS A 310 -16.47 -2.69 -20.84
N LEU A 311 -16.53 -3.49 -19.77
CA LEU A 311 -16.63 -2.98 -18.40
C LEU A 311 -15.35 -2.23 -18.01
N VAL A 312 -14.18 -2.79 -18.33
CA VAL A 312 -12.89 -2.13 -18.11
C VAL A 312 -12.81 -0.83 -18.91
N GLU A 313 -13.17 -0.84 -20.19
CA GLU A 313 -13.22 0.36 -21.04
C GLU A 313 -14.16 1.43 -20.44
N ALA A 314 -15.36 1.05 -20.03
CA ALA A 314 -16.32 1.96 -19.40
C ALA A 314 -15.77 2.56 -18.10
N ALA A 315 -15.08 1.78 -17.27
CA ALA A 315 -14.44 2.27 -16.07
C ALA A 315 -13.33 3.29 -16.38
N ILE A 316 -12.45 2.97 -17.34
CA ILE A 316 -11.34 3.86 -17.76
C ILE A 316 -11.88 5.19 -18.27
N GLU A 317 -12.90 5.16 -19.13
CA GLU A 317 -13.50 6.35 -19.72
C GLU A 317 -14.18 7.21 -18.66
N ASN A 318 -15.07 6.64 -17.86
CA ASN A 318 -15.92 7.41 -16.95
C ASN A 318 -15.20 7.93 -15.70
N LEU A 319 -14.18 7.21 -15.23
CA LEU A 319 -13.28 7.70 -14.18
C LEU A 319 -12.23 8.68 -14.75
N GLY A 320 -12.06 8.74 -16.07
CA GLY A 320 -11.01 9.53 -16.72
C GLY A 320 -9.62 9.06 -16.32
N LEU A 321 -9.36 7.75 -16.26
CA LEU A 321 -8.08 7.17 -15.85
C LEU A 321 -6.91 7.51 -16.79
N SER A 322 -7.23 7.92 -18.02
CA SER A 322 -6.26 8.27 -19.05
C SER A 322 -6.02 9.78 -19.19
N THR A 323 -6.55 10.61 -18.27
CA THR A 323 -6.51 12.07 -18.43
C THR A 323 -5.11 12.67 -18.36
N LEU A 324 -4.27 12.23 -17.42
CA LEU A 324 -2.90 12.75 -17.29
C LEU A 324 -1.86 11.87 -17.99
N ASN A 325 -2.02 10.55 -17.87
CA ASN A 325 -1.15 9.54 -18.46
C ASN A 325 -2.04 8.45 -19.05
N HIS A 326 -1.68 7.88 -20.19
CA HIS A 326 -2.48 6.83 -20.82
C HIS A 326 -2.54 5.58 -19.92
N PHE A 327 -3.74 5.14 -19.57
CA PHE A 327 -3.94 3.90 -18.82
C PHE A 327 -3.83 2.69 -19.76
N VAL A 328 -2.81 1.86 -19.56
CA VAL A 328 -2.61 0.62 -20.33
C VAL A 328 -3.06 -0.57 -19.48
N PRO A 329 -4.22 -1.22 -19.79
CA PRO A 329 -4.76 -2.29 -18.95
C PRO A 329 -3.78 -3.43 -18.67
N ASN A 330 -3.03 -3.86 -19.69
CA ASN A 330 -2.05 -4.97 -19.58
C ASN A 330 -0.79 -4.61 -18.76
N GLU A 331 -0.63 -3.36 -18.33
CA GLU A 331 0.47 -2.89 -17.48
C GLU A 331 -0.01 -2.44 -16.09
N LYS A 332 -1.33 -2.37 -15.88
CA LYS A 332 -1.95 -1.81 -14.68
C LYS A 332 -2.83 -2.81 -13.93
N ILE A 333 -3.48 -3.73 -14.65
CA ILE A 333 -4.38 -4.73 -14.07
C ILE A 333 -3.58 -5.98 -13.75
N ILE A 334 -3.51 -6.35 -12.48
CA ILE A 334 -2.66 -7.46 -12.01
C ILE A 334 -3.01 -8.77 -12.72
N GLU A 335 -4.29 -9.06 -12.85
CA GLU A 335 -4.78 -10.28 -13.51
C GLU A 335 -4.46 -10.35 -15.00
N TYR A 336 -4.26 -9.21 -15.67
CA TYR A 336 -3.84 -9.17 -17.08
C TYR A 336 -2.32 -9.26 -17.24
N MET A 337 -1.56 -8.98 -16.17
CA MET A 337 -0.11 -9.05 -16.19
C MET A 337 0.42 -10.47 -15.97
N ILE A 338 -0.39 -11.41 -15.47
CA ILE A 338 0.06 -12.76 -15.04
C ILE A 338 -0.34 -13.85 -16.02
#